data_AF-A0A0X3VML0-F1
#
_entry.id   AF-A0A0X3VML0-F1
#
_cell.length_a   1.000
_cell.length_b   1.000
_cell.length_c   1.000
_cell.angle_alpha   90.00
_cell.angle_beta   90.00
_cell.angle_gamma   90.00
#
_symmetry.space_group_name_H-M   'P 1'
#
loop_
_entity.id
_entity.type
_entity.pdbx_description
1 polymer ?
#
loop_
_entity_poly.entity_id
_entity_poly.type
_entity_poly.pdbx_seq_one_letter_code
_entity_poly.pdbx_strand_id
1 'polypeptide(L)'
;MEAPNQRDTSLVTSHERLAAFGNQLIQVHLWLREELATLREGIDAYLTGGARLRELRTHCLTFCSALNRHHSGEDNAAFPAVAEQFPELRPVLVELRRDHELVEESLQRLNALIRELDRESDPTAVRREVDSLTALMETHFLYEEKRIVAALNALNVPEWKQAPPAFLLTDDTEI
;
A
#
# COMPACT_ATOMS: atom_id res chain seq x y z
N MET A 1 -54.13 -28.72 16.91
CA MET A 1 -53.56 -28.80 15.55
C MET A 1 -52.57 -27.65 15.44
N GLU A 2 -51.29 -27.97 15.59
CA GLU A 2 -50.17 -27.04 15.82
C GLU A 2 -49.88 -26.12 14.63
N ALA A 3 -49.38 -24.92 14.96
CA ALA A 3 -48.81 -23.96 14.03
C ALA A 3 -47.35 -24.36 13.69
N PRO A 4 -46.87 -24.12 12.46
CA PRO A 4 -45.46 -24.36 12.13
C PRO A 4 -44.58 -23.19 12.61
N ASN A 5 -43.60 -23.57 13.41
CA ASN A 5 -42.51 -22.76 13.97
C ASN A 5 -41.57 -22.24 12.87
N GLN A 6 -41.64 -20.94 12.56
CA GLN A 6 -40.62 -20.23 11.77
C GLN A 6 -39.46 -19.81 12.68
N ARG A 7 -38.68 -20.78 13.14
CA ARG A 7 -37.29 -20.54 13.55
C ARG A 7 -36.41 -21.22 12.52
N ASP A 8 -35.29 -20.57 12.23
CA ASP A 8 -34.13 -21.12 11.52
C ASP A 8 -33.96 -20.78 10.03
N THR A 9 -34.02 -19.48 9.71
CA THR A 9 -33.46 -18.96 8.43
C THR A 9 -32.74 -17.63 8.63
N SER A 10 -32.45 -17.25 9.87
CA SER A 10 -31.89 -15.95 10.23
C SER A 10 -30.44 -16.01 10.72
N LEU A 11 -29.85 -17.21 10.85
CA LEU A 11 -28.57 -17.39 11.53
C LEU A 11 -27.36 -17.66 10.62
N VAL A 12 -27.54 -17.86 9.30
CA VAL A 12 -26.45 -18.35 8.43
C VAL A 12 -25.91 -17.31 7.42
N THR A 13 -26.43 -16.08 7.36
CA THR A 13 -25.98 -15.09 6.34
C THR A 13 -25.62 -13.71 6.86
N SER A 14 -25.39 -13.54 8.17
CA SER A 14 -25.00 -12.23 8.73
C SER A 14 -23.89 -12.28 9.78
N HIS A 15 -23.33 -13.46 10.06
CA HIS A 15 -22.03 -13.53 10.72
C HIS A 15 -20.95 -13.32 9.66
N GLU A 16 -20.32 -12.14 9.73
CA GLU A 16 -18.92 -11.94 9.37
C GLU A 16 -18.60 -12.10 7.88
N ARG A 17 -18.62 -10.98 7.15
CA ARG A 17 -17.41 -10.72 6.36
C ARG A 17 -16.27 -10.71 7.37
N LEU A 18 -15.61 -11.86 7.57
CA LEU A 18 -14.36 -11.93 8.32
C LEU A 18 -13.48 -10.84 7.73
N ALA A 19 -13.18 -9.83 8.54
CA ALA A 19 -12.47 -8.66 8.07
C ALA A 19 -11.02 -9.08 7.83
N ALA A 20 -10.74 -9.52 6.61
CA ALA A 20 -9.41 -9.96 6.22
C ALA A 20 -8.56 -8.76 5.82
N PHE A 21 -8.40 -7.77 6.72
CA PHE A 21 -7.65 -6.55 6.44
C PHE A 21 -6.19 -6.84 6.06
N GLY A 22 -5.60 -7.90 6.61
CA GLY A 22 -4.27 -8.35 6.20
C GLY A 22 -4.25 -8.88 4.76
N ASN A 23 -5.34 -9.46 4.26
CA ASN A 23 -5.42 -9.82 2.85
C ASN A 23 -5.54 -8.58 1.95
N GLN A 24 -6.25 -7.54 2.40
CA GLN A 24 -6.35 -6.27 1.69
C GLN A 24 -5.01 -5.55 1.65
N LEU A 25 -4.24 -5.58 2.75
CA LEU A 25 -2.86 -5.11 2.81
C LEU A 25 -2.02 -5.77 1.70
N ILE A 26 -2.07 -7.11 1.60
CA ILE A 26 -1.36 -7.83 0.54
C ILE A 26 -1.81 -7.37 -0.86
N GLN A 27 -3.10 -7.12 -1.08
CA GLN A 27 -3.58 -6.65 -2.39
C GLN A 27 -3.02 -5.28 -2.75
N VAL A 28 -3.03 -4.32 -1.82
CA VAL A 28 -2.45 -2.99 -2.10
C VAL A 28 -0.93 -3.07 -2.30
N HIS A 29 -0.22 -3.95 -1.59
CA HIS A 29 1.20 -4.17 -1.82
C HIS A 29 1.50 -4.77 -3.18
N LEU A 30 0.71 -5.74 -3.65
CA LEU A 30 0.87 -6.32 -4.98
C LEU A 30 0.67 -5.26 -6.05
N TRP A 31 -0.37 -4.45 -5.93
CA TRP A 31 -0.62 -3.32 -6.82
C TRP A 31 0.54 -2.29 -6.80
N LEU A 32 1.03 -1.90 -5.62
CA LEU A 32 2.17 -0.98 -5.49
C LEU A 32 3.46 -1.55 -6.13
N ARG A 33 3.68 -2.85 -6.03
CA ARG A 33 4.80 -3.53 -6.73
C ARG A 33 4.63 -3.44 -8.25
N GLU A 34 3.43 -3.65 -8.77
CA GLU A 34 3.13 -3.55 -10.20
C GLU A 34 3.30 -2.11 -10.72
N GLU A 35 2.83 -1.11 -9.97
CA GLU A 35 2.99 0.30 -10.33
C GLU A 35 4.46 0.74 -10.33
N LEU A 36 5.25 0.25 -9.37
CA LEU A 36 6.69 0.54 -9.31
C LEU A 36 7.46 -0.16 -10.45
N ALA A 37 7.08 -1.39 -10.81
CA ALA A 37 7.64 -2.09 -11.97
C ALA A 37 7.32 -1.34 -13.27
N THR A 38 6.08 -0.90 -13.45
CA THR A 38 5.63 -0.09 -14.59
C THR A 38 6.39 1.23 -14.68
N LEU A 39 6.62 1.90 -13.54
CA LEU A 39 7.43 3.12 -13.48
C LEU A 39 8.86 2.86 -13.98
N ARG A 40 9.47 1.76 -13.52
CA ARG A 40 10.84 1.37 -13.90
C ARG A 40 10.95 1.08 -15.40
N GLU A 41 10.00 0.35 -15.96
CA GLU A 41 9.92 0.10 -17.42
C GLU A 41 9.72 1.40 -18.21
N GLY A 42 8.89 2.32 -17.70
CA GLY A 42 8.69 3.64 -18.31
C GLY A 42 9.97 4.48 -18.36
N ILE A 43 10.83 4.39 -17.35
CA ILE A 43 12.14 5.06 -17.32
C ILE A 43 13.08 4.44 -18.37
N ASP A 44 13.15 3.11 -18.43
CA ASP A 44 13.97 2.42 -19.43
C ASP A 44 13.50 2.73 -20.86
N ALA A 45 12.19 2.81 -21.10
CA ALA A 45 11.62 3.22 -22.38
C ALA A 45 11.89 4.71 -22.70
N TYR A 46 11.89 5.59 -21.69
CA TYR A 46 12.27 7.00 -21.88
C TYR A 46 13.74 7.14 -22.31
N LEU A 47 14.64 6.36 -21.70
CA LEU A 47 16.07 6.32 -22.05
C LEU A 47 16.33 5.90 -23.50
N THR A 48 15.47 5.06 -24.08
CA THR A 48 15.56 4.64 -25.49
C THR A 48 14.74 5.52 -26.45
N GLY A 49 14.16 6.63 -25.97
CA GLY A 49 13.35 7.56 -26.77
C GLY A 49 11.93 7.09 -27.07
N GLY A 50 11.44 6.05 -26.39
CA GLY A 50 10.14 5.41 -26.63
C GLY A 50 8.97 5.98 -25.80
N ALA A 51 9.22 6.47 -24.58
CA ALA A 51 8.18 6.98 -23.69
C ALA A 51 8.03 8.51 -23.74
N ARG A 52 6.81 9.01 -23.52
CA ARG A 52 6.56 10.45 -23.39
C ARG A 52 6.82 10.89 -21.95
N LEU A 53 7.74 11.85 -21.78
CA LEU A 53 8.10 12.44 -20.47
C LEU A 53 6.89 12.85 -19.60
N ARG A 54 5.82 13.35 -20.22
CA ARG A 54 4.60 13.75 -19.50
C ARG A 54 3.92 12.56 -18.82
N GLU A 55 3.80 11.44 -19.53
CA GLU A 55 3.13 10.23 -19.04
C GLU A 55 3.96 9.60 -17.92
N LEU A 56 5.29 9.49 -18.11
CA LEU A 56 6.22 9.03 -17.09
C LEU A 56 6.13 9.88 -15.81
N ARG A 57 6.12 11.20 -15.95
CA ARG A 57 6.02 12.11 -14.80
C ARG A 57 4.68 11.96 -14.07
N THR A 58 3.58 11.85 -14.82
CA THR A 58 2.25 11.62 -14.22
C THR A 58 2.24 10.32 -13.43
N HIS A 59 2.69 9.21 -14.03
CA HIS A 59 2.77 7.91 -13.35
C HIS A 59 3.60 7.99 -12.06
N CYS A 60 4.81 8.54 -12.14
CA CYS A 60 5.69 8.68 -10.99
C CYS A 60 5.04 9.47 -9.84
N LEU A 61 4.41 10.61 -10.13
CA LEU A 61 3.80 11.45 -9.10
C LEU A 61 2.56 10.80 -8.49
N THR A 62 1.75 10.10 -9.30
CA THR A 62 0.59 9.34 -8.81
C THR A 62 1.04 8.20 -7.90
N PHE A 63 2.02 7.40 -8.33
CA PHE A 63 2.61 6.33 -7.51
C PHE A 63 3.16 6.86 -6.19
N CYS A 64 3.97 7.93 -6.21
CA CYS A 64 4.52 8.53 -5.00
C CYS A 64 3.40 8.98 -4.03
N SER A 65 2.32 9.56 -4.56
CA SER A 65 1.18 10.00 -3.76
C SER A 65 0.43 8.81 -3.14
N ALA A 66 0.23 7.74 -3.90
CA ALA A 66 -0.46 6.55 -3.44
C ALA A 66 0.33 5.81 -2.35
N LEU A 67 1.64 5.61 -2.56
CA LEU A 67 2.51 4.98 -1.56
C LEU A 67 2.57 5.78 -0.27
N ASN A 68 2.70 7.11 -0.37
CA ASN A 68 2.68 7.97 0.81
C ASN A 68 1.35 7.89 1.58
N ARG A 69 0.22 7.89 0.86
CA ARG A 69 -1.13 7.75 1.46
C ARG A 69 -1.28 6.40 2.17
N HIS A 70 -0.76 5.34 1.56
CA HIS A 70 -0.78 3.99 2.09
C HIS A 70 -0.03 3.92 3.44
N HIS A 71 1.28 4.24 3.46
CA HIS A 71 2.09 4.20 4.69
C HIS A 71 1.59 5.18 5.76
N SER A 72 1.17 6.39 5.37
CA SER A 72 0.58 7.34 6.32
C SER A 72 -0.70 6.79 6.96
N GLY A 73 -1.50 6.03 6.22
CA GLY A 73 -2.70 5.40 6.75
C GLY A 73 -2.37 4.29 7.75
N GLU A 74 -1.34 3.51 7.47
CA GLU A 74 -0.87 2.47 8.39
C GLU A 74 -0.35 3.07 9.68
N ASP A 75 0.50 4.08 9.57
CA ASP A 75 1.08 4.79 10.70
C ASP A 75 0.03 5.42 11.61
N ASN A 76 -0.99 6.03 11.02
CA ASN A 76 -1.97 6.81 11.76
C ASN A 76 -3.20 6.00 12.18
N ALA A 77 -3.45 4.84 11.56
CA ALA A 77 -4.66 4.06 11.79
C ALA A 77 -4.39 2.57 12.06
N ALA A 78 -3.68 1.84 11.17
CA ALA A 78 -3.42 0.41 11.35
C ALA A 78 -2.56 0.10 12.57
N PHE A 79 -1.39 0.72 12.67
CA PHE A 79 -0.43 0.43 13.71
C PHE A 79 -0.95 0.77 15.11
N PRO A 80 -1.67 1.89 15.34
CA PRO A 80 -2.34 2.11 16.63
C PRO A 80 -3.35 1.01 17.00
N ALA A 81 -4.20 0.59 16.06
CA ALA A 81 -5.20 -0.45 16.31
C ALA A 81 -4.53 -1.82 16.61
N VAL A 82 -3.47 -2.16 15.87
CA VAL A 82 -2.66 -3.36 16.13
C VAL A 82 -1.97 -3.27 17.49
N ALA A 83 -1.36 -2.13 17.84
CA ALA A 83 -0.66 -1.95 19.11
C ALA A 83 -1.58 -1.99 20.35
N GLU A 84 -2.87 -1.70 20.16
CA GLU A 84 -3.89 -1.80 21.21
C GLU A 84 -4.28 -3.27 21.46
N GLN A 85 -4.58 -4.03 20.40
CA GLN A 85 -5.07 -5.41 20.51
C GLN A 85 -3.95 -6.46 20.60
N PHE A 86 -2.76 -6.16 20.08
CA PHE A 86 -1.57 -7.02 20.04
C PHE A 86 -0.32 -6.27 20.54
N PRO A 87 -0.23 -5.94 21.85
CA PRO A 87 0.87 -5.14 22.41
C PRO A 87 2.28 -5.70 22.15
N GLU A 88 2.41 -7.01 21.98
CA GLU A 88 3.65 -7.71 21.67
C GLU A 88 4.25 -7.33 20.31
N LEU A 89 3.44 -6.78 19.39
CA LEU A 89 3.90 -6.33 18.07
C LEU A 89 4.47 -4.92 18.09
N ARG A 90 4.37 -4.16 19.19
CA ARG A 90 4.89 -2.78 19.26
C ARG A 90 6.33 -2.61 18.78
N PRO A 91 7.30 -3.50 19.13
CA PRO A 91 8.66 -3.39 18.59
C PRO A 91 8.72 -3.49 17.06
N VAL A 92 7.91 -4.38 16.46
CA VAL A 92 7.79 -4.52 14.99
C VAL A 92 7.23 -3.24 14.39
N LEU A 93 6.17 -2.67 14.98
CA LEU A 93 5.56 -1.44 14.47
C LEU A 93 6.50 -0.24 14.54
N VAL A 94 7.41 -0.20 15.52
CA VAL A 94 8.47 0.82 15.58
C VAL A 94 9.50 0.63 14.47
N GLU A 95 9.83 -0.61 14.10
CA GLU A 95 10.72 -0.89 12.97
C GLU A 95 10.06 -0.49 11.64
N LEU A 96 8.80 -0.87 11.41
CA LEU A 96 8.05 -0.50 10.20
C LEU A 96 7.94 1.01 10.02
N ARG A 97 7.70 1.77 11.10
CA ARG A 97 7.71 3.25 11.06
C ARG A 97 9.04 3.83 10.60
N ARG A 98 10.17 3.23 11.01
CA ARG A 98 11.49 3.68 10.56
C ARG A 98 11.70 3.37 9.08
N ASP A 99 11.19 2.23 8.61
CA ASP A 99 11.21 1.94 7.17
C ASP A 99 10.36 2.97 6.40
N HIS A 100 9.19 3.35 6.92
CA HIS A 100 8.35 4.39 6.32
C HIS A 100 9.06 5.74 6.20
N GLU A 101 9.81 6.16 7.23
CA GLU A 101 10.64 7.38 7.18
C GLU A 101 11.67 7.31 6.04
N LEU A 102 12.36 6.18 5.87
CA LEU A 102 13.32 5.98 4.78
C LEU A 102 12.65 5.98 3.40
N VAL A 103 11.47 5.39 3.29
CA VAL A 103 10.67 5.41 2.06
C VAL A 103 10.23 6.83 1.75
N GLU A 104 9.74 7.59 2.73
CA GLU A 104 9.31 8.98 2.54
C GLU A 104 10.46 9.84 1.99
N GLU A 105 11.66 9.73 2.58
CA GLU A 105 12.84 10.43 2.08
C GLU A 105 13.17 10.05 0.62
N SER A 106 13.04 8.78 0.26
CA SER A 106 13.24 8.31 -1.12
C SER A 106 12.20 8.87 -2.08
N LEU A 107 10.93 8.89 -1.67
CA LEU A 107 9.83 9.48 -2.45
C LEU A 107 10.03 10.99 -2.66
N GLN A 108 10.49 11.71 -1.65
CA GLN A 108 10.80 13.14 -1.76
C GLN A 108 11.92 13.40 -2.78
N ARG A 109 13.00 12.61 -2.74
CA ARG A 109 14.10 12.70 -3.73
C ARG A 109 13.60 12.38 -5.13
N LEU A 110 12.86 11.29 -5.30
CA LEU A 110 12.31 10.88 -6.60
C LEU A 110 11.38 11.96 -7.18
N ASN A 111 10.53 12.55 -6.35
CA ASN A 111 9.65 13.66 -6.73
C ASN A 111 10.42 14.88 -7.23
N ALA A 112 11.55 15.23 -6.60
CA ALA A 112 12.39 16.32 -7.07
C ALA A 112 13.02 15.98 -8.43
N LEU A 113 13.64 14.80 -8.54
CA LEU A 113 14.30 14.34 -9.76
C LEU A 113 13.34 14.29 -10.96
N ILE A 114 12.12 13.77 -10.80
CA ILE A 114 11.16 13.65 -11.91
C ILE A 114 10.58 15.00 -12.35
N ARG A 115 10.53 15.99 -11.45
CA ARG A 115 10.07 17.35 -11.77
C ARG A 115 11.13 18.11 -12.57
N GLU A 116 12.39 17.89 -12.25
CA GLU A 116 13.53 18.51 -12.95
C GLU A 116 13.87 17.81 -14.27
N LEU A 117 13.52 16.54 -14.43
CA LEU A 117 13.80 15.77 -15.66
C LEU A 117 13.20 16.46 -16.89
N ASP A 118 14.04 16.82 -17.85
CA ASP A 118 13.63 17.31 -19.18
C ASP A 118 14.25 16.45 -20.30
N ARG A 119 14.13 16.91 -21.56
CA ARG A 119 14.64 16.18 -22.74
C ARG A 119 16.16 16.16 -22.84
N GLU A 120 16.84 17.11 -22.22
CA GLU A 120 18.30 17.28 -22.29
C GLU A 120 18.99 16.71 -21.03
N SER A 121 18.20 16.42 -19.99
CA SER A 121 18.65 15.88 -18.71
C SER A 121 19.00 14.40 -18.79
N ASP A 122 20.06 14.00 -18.09
CA ASP A 122 20.43 12.59 -17.90
C ASP A 122 19.45 11.88 -16.94
N PRO A 123 18.69 10.86 -17.39
CA PRO A 123 17.72 10.16 -16.53
C PRO A 123 18.37 9.18 -15.55
N THR A 124 19.69 9.02 -15.58
CA THR A 124 20.42 8.05 -14.74
C THR A 124 20.14 8.25 -13.24
N ALA A 125 19.99 9.50 -12.79
CA ALA A 125 19.67 9.78 -11.38
C ALA A 125 18.27 9.27 -11.00
N VAL A 126 17.26 9.50 -11.84
CA VAL A 126 15.88 9.00 -11.65
C VAL A 126 15.89 7.47 -11.60
N ARG A 127 16.59 6.84 -12.54
CA ARG A 127 16.70 5.37 -12.60
C ARG A 127 17.32 4.78 -11.32
N ARG A 128 18.42 5.37 -10.83
CA ARG A 128 19.07 4.93 -9.60
C ARG A 128 18.17 5.07 -8.36
N GLU A 129 17.43 6.17 -8.26
CA GLU A 129 16.49 6.35 -7.14
C GLU A 129 15.36 5.33 -7.21
N VAL A 130 14.79 5.05 -8.40
CA VAL A 130 13.75 4.02 -8.57
C VAL A 130 14.27 2.61 -8.27
N ASP A 131 15.48 2.25 -8.71
CA ASP A 131 16.10 0.96 -8.37
C ASP A 131 16.31 0.83 -6.84
N SER A 132 16.73 1.92 -6.19
CA SER A 132 16.93 1.95 -4.73
C SER A 132 15.60 1.80 -3.98
N LEU A 133 14.57 2.53 -4.41
CA LEU A 133 13.21 2.44 -3.87
C LEU A 133 12.63 1.04 -4.07
N THR A 134 12.83 0.43 -5.24
CA THR A 134 12.37 -0.93 -5.55
C THR A 134 12.97 -1.95 -4.58
N ALA A 135 14.28 -1.89 -4.33
CA ALA A 135 14.94 -2.77 -3.39
C ALA A 135 14.44 -2.57 -1.94
N LEU A 136 14.26 -1.31 -1.52
CA LEU A 136 13.72 -0.97 -0.21
C LEU A 136 12.31 -1.53 -0.03
N MET A 137 11.41 -1.24 -0.97
CA MET A 137 10.01 -1.65 -0.89
C MET A 137 9.83 -3.17 -0.88
N GLU A 138 10.62 -3.91 -1.65
CA GLU A 138 10.53 -5.37 -1.63
C GLU A 138 10.86 -5.96 -0.25
N THR A 139 11.91 -5.44 0.39
CA THR A 139 12.28 -5.89 1.75
C THR A 139 11.26 -5.45 2.80
N HIS A 140 10.75 -4.24 2.68
CA HIS A 140 9.77 -3.65 3.58
C HIS A 140 8.44 -4.41 3.55
N PHE A 141 7.84 -4.56 2.36
CA PHE A 141 6.57 -5.26 2.19
C PHE A 141 6.65 -6.72 2.66
N LEU A 142 7.75 -7.43 2.32
CA LEU A 142 7.93 -8.81 2.76
C LEU A 142 8.00 -8.91 4.29
N TYR A 143 8.69 -7.97 4.94
CA TYR A 143 8.77 -7.93 6.40
C TYR A 143 7.40 -7.65 7.00
N GLU A 144 6.72 -6.62 6.55
CA GLU A 144 5.41 -6.25 7.07
C GLU A 144 4.39 -7.39 6.92
N GLU A 145 4.23 -7.91 5.71
CA GLU A 145 3.30 -8.99 5.40
C GLU A 145 3.51 -10.19 6.32
N LYS A 146 4.77 -10.57 6.55
CA LYS A 146 5.14 -11.67 7.43
C LYS A 146 4.80 -11.41 8.89
N ARG A 147 4.86 -10.16 9.35
CA ARG A 147 4.80 -9.83 10.78
C ARG A 147 3.41 -9.43 11.23
N ILE A 148 2.60 -8.74 10.42
CA ILE A 148 1.37 -8.11 10.90
C ILE A 148 0.08 -8.59 10.22
N VAL A 149 0.13 -9.28 9.07
CA VAL A 149 -1.08 -9.74 8.34
C VAL A 149 -2.01 -10.58 9.21
N ALA A 150 -1.46 -11.50 10.01
CA ALA A 150 -2.26 -12.33 10.90
C ALA A 150 -2.98 -11.49 11.97
N ALA A 151 -2.30 -10.48 12.51
CA ALA A 151 -2.88 -9.56 13.50
C ALA A 151 -3.99 -8.70 12.87
N LEU A 152 -3.74 -8.16 11.67
CA LEU A 152 -4.74 -7.39 10.91
C LEU A 152 -5.99 -8.21 10.59
N ASN A 153 -5.84 -9.48 10.21
CA ASN A 153 -6.97 -10.38 9.97
C ASN A 153 -7.76 -10.72 11.25
N ALA A 154 -7.14 -10.59 12.41
CA ALA A 154 -7.75 -10.80 13.71
C ALA A 154 -8.31 -9.51 14.35
N LEU A 155 -8.08 -8.34 13.73
CA LEU A 155 -8.54 -7.07 14.27
C LEU A 155 -10.06 -7.01 14.37
N ASN A 156 -10.54 -6.55 15.53
CA ASN A 156 -11.93 -6.20 15.72
C ASN A 156 -12.10 -4.68 15.78
N VAL A 157 -12.23 -4.04 14.61
CA VAL A 157 -12.50 -2.60 14.47
C VAL A 157 -13.85 -2.42 13.75
N PRO A 158 -14.97 -2.22 14.48
CA PRO A 158 -16.32 -2.18 13.91
C PRO A 158 -16.51 -1.18 12.77
N GLU A 159 -15.86 -0.03 12.85
CA GLU A 159 -15.91 1.05 11.86
C GLU A 159 -15.39 0.56 10.49
N TRP A 160 -14.30 -0.21 10.51
CA TRP A 160 -13.65 -0.69 9.29
C TRP A 160 -14.39 -1.85 8.62
N LYS A 161 -15.23 -2.57 9.38
CA LYS A 161 -16.11 -3.62 8.83
C LYS A 161 -17.23 -3.03 7.95
N GLN A 162 -17.60 -1.78 8.21
CA GLN A 162 -18.62 -1.04 7.46
C GLN A 162 -18.02 -0.42 6.20
N ALA A 163 -16.85 0.20 6.33
CA ALA A 163 -16.09 0.79 5.22
C ALA A 163 -14.59 0.55 5.43
N PRO A 164 -13.91 -0.18 4.53
CA PRO A 164 -12.47 -0.33 4.61
C PRO A 164 -11.78 1.03 4.58
N PRO A 165 -10.73 1.25 5.40
CA PRO A 165 -9.91 2.46 5.32
C PRO A 165 -9.34 2.68 3.93
N ALA A 166 -9.24 3.95 3.51
CA ALA A 166 -8.75 4.31 2.19
C ALA A 166 -7.32 3.84 1.88
N PHE A 167 -6.49 3.62 2.90
CA PHE A 167 -5.11 3.14 2.72
C PHE A 167 -5.01 1.65 2.37
N LEU A 168 -6.12 0.90 2.47
CA LEU A 168 -6.24 -0.51 2.05
C LEU A 168 -6.89 -0.66 0.67
N LEU A 169 -7.21 0.45 0.00
CA LEU A 169 -7.82 0.45 -1.33
C LEU A 169 -6.75 0.68 -2.41
N THR A 170 -6.88 -0.01 -3.54
CA THR A 170 -6.13 0.29 -4.76
C THR A 170 -6.86 1.42 -5.51
N ASP A 171 -6.13 2.23 -6.29
CA ASP A 171 -6.74 3.34 -7.06
C ASP A 171 -7.56 2.86 -8.29
N ASP A 172 -7.75 1.54 -8.48
CA ASP A 172 -8.57 0.97 -9.56
C ASP A 172 -10.08 1.24 -9.40
N THR A 173 -10.50 1.78 -8.25
CA THR A 173 -11.83 2.32 -8.08
C THR A 173 -11.90 3.72 -8.70
N GLU A 174 -12.26 3.75 -10.00
CA GLU A 174 -12.61 4.90 -10.87
C GLU A 174 -11.63 5.19 -12.02
N ILE A 175 -11.80 4.47 -13.13
CA ILE A 175 -11.69 4.99 -14.51
C ILE A 175 -12.97 4.65 -15.26
#